data_AF-E9N3U1-F1
#
_entry.id   AF-E9N3U1-F1
#
_cell.length_a   1.000
_cell.length_b   1.000
_cell.length_c   1.000
_cell.angle_alpha   90.00
_cell.angle_beta   90.00
_cell.angle_gamma   90.00
#
_symmetry.space_group_name_H-M   'P 1'
#
loop_
_entity.id
_entity.type
_entity.pdbx_description
1 polymer ?
#
loop_
_entity_poly.entity_id
_entity_poly.type
_entity_poly.pdbx_seq_one_letter_code
_entity_poly.pdbx_strand_id
1 'polypeptide(L)'
;AKNLLCGFYGRHAELRFLDLVPSLQLDPAQIYRVTWFISWSPCFSWGCAGQVRAFLQENTHVRLRIFAARIYDYDPLYKEALQMLRDAGAQVSIMTYDEFEYCWDTFVYRQGCPFQPWDGLEEHSQALSGRLRAILQNQGN
;
A
#
# COMPACT_ATOMS: atom_id res chain seq x y z
N ALA A 1 14.41 -7.93 1.21
CA ALA A 1 14.85 -6.96 0.18
C ALA A 1 14.06 -5.67 0.31
N LYS A 2 14.65 -4.51 -0.03
CA LYS A 2 13.98 -3.20 -0.06
C LYS A 2 14.05 -2.71 -1.51
N ASN A 3 12.90 -2.62 -2.19
CA ASN A 3 12.83 -2.30 -3.62
C ASN A 3 11.79 -1.20 -3.87
N LEU A 4 12.08 -0.30 -4.80
CA LEU A 4 11.13 0.69 -5.30
C LEU A 4 10.61 0.26 -6.67
N LEU A 5 9.30 0.25 -6.86
CA LEU A 5 8.63 -0.13 -8.11
C LEU A 5 7.68 0.99 -8.56
N CYS A 6 7.59 1.22 -9.87
CA CYS A 6 6.62 2.12 -10.49
C CYS A 6 5.79 1.38 -11.54
N GLY A 7 4.63 1.93 -11.92
CA GLY A 7 3.85 1.39 -13.04
C GLY A 7 4.64 1.46 -14.36
N PHE A 8 4.54 0.42 -15.19
CA PHE A 8 5.29 0.32 -16.45
C PHE A 8 4.43 -0.32 -17.54
N TYR A 9 4.33 0.32 -18.71
CA TYR A 9 3.52 -0.13 -19.87
C TYR A 9 2.11 -0.64 -19.51
N GLY A 10 1.36 0.11 -18.72
CA GLY A 10 -0.03 -0.25 -18.35
C GLY A 10 -0.14 -1.30 -17.23
N ARG A 11 0.98 -1.77 -16.66
CA ARG A 11 0.97 -2.64 -15.47
C ARG A 11 1.26 -1.84 -14.21
N HIS A 12 0.35 -1.90 -13.25
CA HIS A 12 0.44 -1.18 -11.97
C HIS A 12 1.55 -1.74 -11.07
N ALA A 13 2.08 -0.91 -10.15
CA ALA A 13 3.23 -1.24 -9.33
C ALA A 13 2.97 -2.43 -8.39
N GLU A 14 1.74 -2.55 -7.91
CA GLU A 14 1.22 -3.63 -7.07
C GLU A 14 1.36 -4.97 -7.77
N LEU A 15 0.95 -5.04 -9.04
CA LEU A 15 1.05 -6.26 -9.85
C LEU A 15 2.51 -6.61 -10.13
N ARG A 16 3.35 -5.61 -10.39
CA ARG A 16 4.81 -5.83 -10.55
C ARG A 16 5.46 -6.36 -9.28
N PHE A 17 5.00 -5.93 -8.10
CA PHE A 17 5.48 -6.50 -6.85
C PHE A 17 5.11 -7.98 -6.76
N LEU A 18 3.86 -8.35 -7.09
CA LEU A 18 3.42 -9.75 -7.07
C LEU A 18 4.25 -10.61 -8.03
N ASP A 19 4.57 -10.10 -9.23
CA ASP A 19 5.44 -10.79 -10.19
C ASP A 19 6.86 -11.02 -9.63
N LEU A 20 7.33 -10.17 -8.71
CA LEU A 20 8.64 -10.28 -8.08
C LEU A 20 8.65 -11.27 -6.91
N VAL A 21 7.51 -11.55 -6.26
CA VAL A 21 7.48 -12.38 -5.04
C VAL A 21 8.16 -13.75 -5.21
N PRO A 22 7.95 -14.51 -6.31
CA PRO A 22 8.63 -15.79 -6.50
C PRO A 22 10.17 -15.68 -6.46
N SER A 23 10.73 -14.55 -6.92
CA SER A 23 12.18 -14.31 -6.89
C SER A 23 12.73 -14.04 -5.48
N LEU A 24 11.88 -13.70 -4.52
CA LEU A 24 12.27 -13.49 -3.13
C LEU A 24 12.49 -14.81 -2.39
N GLN A 25 12.08 -15.95 -2.96
CA GLN A 25 12.25 -17.30 -2.39
C GLN A 25 11.82 -17.36 -0.92
N LEU A 26 10.63 -16.84 -0.63
CA LEU A 26 10.06 -16.86 0.72
C LEU A 26 9.79 -18.30 1.13
N ASP A 27 10.30 -18.71 2.28
CA ASP A 27 10.11 -20.05 2.82
C ASP A 27 8.67 -20.21 3.34
N PRO A 28 7.84 -21.11 2.77
CA PRO A 28 6.46 -21.28 3.19
C PRO A 28 6.30 -21.70 4.66
N ALA A 29 7.35 -22.22 5.30
CA ALA A 29 7.35 -22.59 6.71
C ALA A 29 7.54 -21.38 7.66
N GLN A 30 7.93 -20.22 7.14
CA GLN A 30 8.19 -19.01 7.92
C GLN A 30 7.12 -17.94 7.69
N ILE A 31 6.88 -17.11 8.71
CA ILE A 31 5.93 -16.00 8.61
C ILE A 31 6.66 -14.72 8.22
N TYR A 32 6.23 -14.10 7.13
CA TYR A 32 6.78 -12.84 6.63
C TYR A 32 5.79 -11.69 6.79
N ARG A 33 6.32 -10.50 7.04
CA ARG A 33 5.57 -9.25 6.95
C ARG A 33 6.12 -8.38 5.84
N VAL A 34 5.32 -8.22 4.79
CA VAL A 34 5.57 -7.29 3.69
C VAL A 34 4.97 -5.95 4.04
N THR A 35 5.71 -4.87 3.83
CA THR A 35 5.22 -3.50 4.02
C THR A 35 5.40 -2.70 2.74
N TRP A 36 4.31 -2.15 2.24
CA TRP A 36 4.30 -1.24 1.12
C TRP A 36 4.14 0.20 1.61
N PHE A 37 5.01 1.07 1.12
CA PHE A 37 4.80 2.52 1.13
C PHE A 37 4.50 2.92 -0.30
N ILE A 38 3.24 3.24 -0.58
CA ILE A 38 2.74 3.42 -1.95
C ILE A 38 2.13 4.82 -2.09
N SER A 39 2.39 5.48 -3.22
CA SER A 39 1.92 6.86 -3.44
C SER A 39 0.40 6.97 -3.64
N TRP A 40 -0.24 5.88 -4.08
CA TRP A 40 -1.68 5.75 -4.29
C TRP A 40 -2.16 4.41 -3.76
N SER A 41 -3.34 4.37 -3.12
CA SER A 41 -3.94 3.11 -2.68
C SER A 41 -4.26 2.19 -3.86
N PRO A 42 -4.20 0.85 -3.71
CA PRO A 42 -4.45 -0.05 -4.83
C PRO A 42 -5.85 0.09 -5.42
N CYS A 43 -5.95 -0.01 -6.74
CA CYS A 43 -7.21 0.10 -7.47
C CYS A 43 -8.00 -1.21 -7.52
N PHE A 44 -9.31 -1.12 -7.76
CA PHE A 44 -10.18 -2.25 -8.04
C PHE A 44 -10.27 -2.54 -9.55
N SER A 45 -10.59 -1.51 -10.35
CA SER A 45 -11.01 -1.62 -11.75
C SER A 45 -9.93 -2.19 -12.68
N TRP A 46 -8.65 -2.00 -12.34
CA TRP A 46 -7.52 -2.60 -13.06
C TRP A 46 -6.92 -3.83 -12.34
N GLY A 47 -7.67 -4.44 -11.43
CA GLY A 47 -7.37 -5.76 -10.86
C GLY A 47 -6.39 -5.79 -9.69
N CYS A 48 -5.84 -4.67 -9.23
CA CYS A 48 -4.82 -4.67 -8.17
C CYS A 48 -5.34 -5.27 -6.85
N ALA A 49 -6.48 -4.79 -6.34
CA ALA A 49 -7.05 -5.30 -5.10
C ALA A 49 -7.41 -6.80 -5.18
N GLY A 50 -7.96 -7.25 -6.32
CA GLY A 50 -8.31 -8.65 -6.55
C GLY A 50 -7.09 -9.58 -6.58
N GLN A 51 -6.04 -9.17 -7.28
CA GLN A 51 -4.79 -9.94 -7.37
C GLN A 51 -4.06 -9.99 -6.02
N VAL A 52 -4.04 -8.88 -5.27
CA VAL A 52 -3.48 -8.87 -3.91
C VAL A 52 -4.27 -9.76 -2.96
N ARG A 53 -5.61 -9.76 -3.05
CA ARG A 53 -6.45 -10.67 -2.27
C ARG A 53 -6.13 -12.14 -2.59
N ALA A 54 -6.09 -12.52 -3.86
CA ALA A 54 -5.77 -13.89 -4.27
C ALA A 54 -4.39 -14.31 -3.74
N PHE A 55 -3.39 -13.43 -3.89
CA PHE A 55 -2.04 -13.64 -3.37
C PHE A 55 -2.03 -13.91 -1.85
N LEU A 56 -2.75 -13.12 -1.05
CA LEU A 56 -2.80 -13.30 0.40
C LEU A 56 -3.56 -14.56 0.84
N GLN A 57 -4.55 -14.98 0.06
CA GLN A 57 -5.29 -16.22 0.30
C GLN A 57 -4.42 -17.47 0.00
N GLU A 58 -3.63 -17.42 -1.06
CA GLU A 58 -2.70 -18.50 -1.44
C GLU A 58 -1.45 -18.52 -0.54
N ASN A 59 -0.97 -17.36 -0.11
CA ASN A 59 0.26 -17.20 0.68
C ASN A 59 -0.05 -16.77 2.11
N THR A 60 -0.72 -17.66 2.86
CA THR A 60 -1.16 -17.39 4.25
C THR A 60 -0.01 -17.10 5.24
N HIS A 61 1.21 -17.48 4.87
CA HIS A 61 2.45 -17.21 5.59
C HIS A 61 2.94 -15.75 5.40
N VAL A 62 2.32 -14.98 4.51
CA VAL A 62 2.63 -13.57 4.25
C VAL A 62 1.55 -12.66 4.83
N ARG A 63 1.97 -11.65 5.62
CA ARG A 63 1.12 -10.57 6.11
C ARG A 63 1.47 -9.28 5.39
N LEU A 64 0.48 -8.55 4.90
CA LEU A 64 0.68 -7.31 4.16
C LEU A 64 0.25 -6.09 4.97
N ARG A 65 1.14 -5.09 5.05
CA ARG A 65 0.85 -3.73 5.49
C ARG A 65 0.97 -2.77 4.31
N ILE A 66 -0.01 -1.90 4.14
CA ILE A 66 -0.05 -0.90 3.07
C ILE A 66 -0.19 0.46 3.73
N PHE A 67 0.84 1.28 3.60
CA PHE A 67 0.81 2.70 3.90
C PHE A 67 0.67 3.45 2.58
N ALA A 68 -0.52 4.01 2.33
CA ALA A 68 -0.81 4.78 1.14
C ALA A 68 -0.65 6.28 1.42
N ALA A 69 0.08 7.01 0.57
CA ALA A 69 0.16 8.47 0.68
C ALA A 69 -1.17 9.14 0.35
N ARG A 70 -1.92 8.58 -0.62
CA ARG A 70 -3.22 9.10 -1.09
C ARG A 70 -4.17 7.97 -1.44
N ILE A 71 -5.48 8.26 -1.36
CA ILE A 71 -6.54 7.35 -1.81
C ILE A 71 -6.74 7.53 -3.32
N TYR A 72 -6.65 6.45 -4.10
CA TYR A 72 -6.84 6.47 -5.55
C TYR A 72 -8.33 6.52 -5.92
N ASP A 73 -8.96 7.66 -5.70
CA ASP A 73 -10.40 7.89 -5.93
C ASP A 73 -10.75 8.24 -7.39
N TYR A 74 -9.76 8.20 -8.30
CA TYR A 74 -10.00 8.13 -9.73
C TYR A 74 -10.66 6.81 -10.17
N ASP A 75 -10.47 5.74 -9.39
CA ASP A 75 -11.20 4.49 -9.58
C ASP A 75 -12.60 4.64 -8.95
N PRO A 76 -13.70 4.48 -9.69
CA PRO A 76 -15.04 4.57 -9.11
C PRO A 76 -15.29 3.53 -8.00
N LEU A 77 -14.55 2.41 -8.02
CA LEU A 77 -14.65 1.31 -7.06
C LEU A 77 -13.52 1.32 -6.02
N TYR A 78 -12.93 2.49 -5.74
CA TYR A 78 -11.82 2.62 -4.79
C TYR A 78 -12.17 2.17 -3.37
N LYS A 79 -13.44 2.34 -2.94
CA LYS A 79 -13.88 1.93 -1.61
C LYS A 79 -13.91 0.41 -1.49
N GLU A 80 -14.43 -0.25 -2.51
CA GLU A 80 -14.52 -1.69 -2.66
C GLU A 80 -13.12 -2.31 -2.71
N ALA A 81 -12.16 -1.67 -3.39
CA ALA A 81 -10.75 -2.07 -3.34
C ALA A 81 -10.20 -2.06 -1.91
N LEU A 82 -10.35 -0.94 -1.20
CA LEU A 82 -9.83 -0.78 0.16
C LEU A 82 -10.45 -1.78 1.13
N GLN A 83 -11.77 -2.00 1.04
CA GLN A 83 -12.50 -2.97 1.84
C GLN A 83 -12.05 -4.41 1.51
N MET A 84 -11.90 -4.74 0.22
CA MET A 84 -11.42 -6.06 -0.22
C MET A 84 -10.02 -6.36 0.34
N LEU A 85 -9.11 -5.39 0.36
CA LEU A 85 -7.77 -5.57 0.93
C LEU A 85 -7.84 -5.82 2.44
N ARG A 86 -8.65 -5.04 3.17
CA ARG A 86 -8.89 -5.23 4.61
C ARG A 86 -9.43 -6.64 4.87
N ASP A 87 -10.43 -7.08 4.11
CA ASP A 87 -11.09 -8.37 4.29
C ASP A 87 -10.18 -9.55 3.93
N ALA A 88 -9.19 -9.32 3.05
CA ALA A 88 -8.10 -10.26 2.79
C ALA A 88 -7.04 -10.32 3.91
N GLY A 89 -7.19 -9.52 4.97
CA GLY A 89 -6.27 -9.46 6.11
C GLY A 89 -5.10 -8.48 5.92
N ALA A 90 -5.12 -7.63 4.88
CA ALA A 90 -4.13 -6.58 4.74
C ALA A 90 -4.44 -5.41 5.69
N GLN A 91 -3.41 -4.87 6.33
CA GLN A 91 -3.54 -3.66 7.15
C GLN A 91 -3.34 -2.44 6.25
N VAL A 92 -4.40 -1.68 5.98
CA VAL A 92 -4.35 -0.49 5.13
C VAL A 92 -4.39 0.77 6.00
N SER A 93 -3.47 1.71 5.78
CA SER A 93 -3.34 2.96 6.53
C SER A 93 -2.85 4.08 5.63
N ILE A 94 -3.09 5.33 6.04
CA ILE A 94 -2.53 6.50 5.34
C ILE A 94 -1.16 6.83 5.94
N MET A 95 -0.20 7.19 5.09
CA MET A 95 1.13 7.63 5.53
C MET A 95 1.03 8.93 6.33
N THR A 96 1.66 8.95 7.50
CA THR A 96 1.88 10.14 8.32
C THR A 96 3.26 10.73 8.03
N TYR A 97 3.62 11.79 8.76
CA TYR A 97 4.97 12.36 8.72
C TYR A 97 6.04 11.27 8.88
N ASP A 98 5.87 10.38 9.86
CA ASP A 98 6.84 9.34 10.21
C ASP A 98 7.10 8.39 9.04
N GLU A 99 6.04 7.97 8.33
CA GLU A 99 6.21 7.10 7.16
C GLU A 99 6.86 7.83 5.98
N PHE A 100 6.57 9.13 5.78
CA PHE A 100 7.24 9.92 4.73
C PHE A 100 8.72 10.13 5.02
N GLU A 101 9.06 10.48 6.26
CA GLU A 101 10.46 10.61 6.70
C GLU A 101 11.20 9.27 6.58
N TYR A 102 10.58 8.17 7.03
CA TYR A 102 11.15 6.83 6.87
C TYR A 102 11.43 6.49 5.39
N CYS A 103 10.50 6.85 4.51
CA CYS A 103 10.67 6.62 3.07
C CYS A 103 11.80 7.45 2.48
N TRP A 104 11.91 8.72 2.88
CA TRP A 104 13.00 9.60 2.51
C TRP A 104 14.35 9.03 2.93
N ASP A 105 14.46 8.59 4.19
CA ASP A 105 15.70 8.05 4.74
C ASP A 105 16.11 6.69 4.17
N THR A 106 15.13 5.90 3.73
CA THR A 106 15.35 4.51 3.31
C THR A 106 15.48 4.33 1.80
N PHE A 107 14.66 5.03 1.00
CA PHE A 107 14.50 4.78 -0.43
C PHE A 107 14.97 5.92 -1.33
N VAL A 108 15.23 7.12 -0.78
CA VAL A 108 15.67 8.28 -1.56
C VAL A 108 17.17 8.46 -1.44
N TYR A 109 17.82 8.77 -2.57
CA TYR A 109 19.23 9.19 -2.57
C TYR A 109 19.36 10.61 -2.02
N ARG A 110 19.33 10.74 -0.69
CA ARG A 110 19.21 12.01 0.01
C ARG A 110 20.54 12.74 0.27
N GLN A 111 21.69 12.10 0.00
CA GLN A 111 23.03 12.69 0.22
C GLN A 111 23.24 13.32 1.63
N GLY A 112 22.61 12.74 2.66
CA GLY A 112 22.67 13.26 4.03
C GLY A 112 21.66 14.37 4.37
N CYS A 113 20.92 14.90 3.39
CA CYS A 113 19.88 15.90 3.63
C CYS A 113 18.69 15.30 4.41
N PRO A 114 18.15 16.02 5.41
CA PRO A 114 16.97 15.58 6.15
C PRO A 114 15.72 15.67 5.28
N PHE A 115 14.65 14.96 5.67
CA PHE A 115 13.35 15.11 5.05
C PHE A 115 12.84 16.55 5.22
N GLN A 116 12.21 17.09 4.17
CA GLN A 116 11.57 18.40 4.20
C GLN A 116 10.06 18.18 3.98
N PRO A 117 9.23 18.28 5.03
CA PRO A 117 7.79 18.17 4.86
C PRO A 117 7.26 19.31 4.00
N TRP A 118 6.32 19.00 3.12
CA TRP A 118 5.58 20.02 2.38
C TRP A 118 4.46 20.61 3.24
N ASP A 119 4.02 21.82 2.87
CA ASP A 119 2.93 22.51 3.57
C ASP A 119 1.66 21.66 3.59
N GLY A 120 1.03 21.59 4.77
CA GLY A 120 -0.21 20.84 4.97
C GLY A 120 -0.06 19.31 5.01
N LEU A 121 1.16 18.75 5.03
CA LEU A 121 1.36 17.30 5.07
C LEU A 121 0.55 16.62 6.18
N GLU A 122 0.63 17.15 7.41
CA GLU A 122 -0.05 16.56 8.56
C GLU A 122 -1.57 16.68 8.46
N GLU A 123 -2.08 17.87 8.11
CA GLU A 123 -3.51 18.12 7.93
C GLU A 123 -4.12 17.22 6.84
N HIS A 124 -3.44 17.10 5.70
CA HIS A 124 -3.85 16.22 4.60
C HIS A 124 -3.81 14.74 5.00
N SER A 125 -2.78 14.32 5.73
CA SER A 125 -2.67 12.94 6.24
C SER A 125 -3.81 12.62 7.20
N GLN A 126 -4.11 13.52 8.15
CA GLN A 126 -5.21 13.35 9.10
C GLN A 126 -6.57 13.28 8.39
N ALA A 127 -6.82 14.18 7.43
CA ALA A 127 -8.06 14.18 6.65
C ALA A 127 -8.24 12.89 5.84
N LEU A 128 -7.18 12.44 5.14
CA LEU A 128 -7.19 11.18 4.40
C LEU A 128 -7.35 9.97 5.32
N SER A 129 -6.71 9.98 6.49
CA SER A 129 -6.81 8.91 7.48
C SER A 129 -8.23 8.78 8.03
N GLY A 130 -8.89 9.92 8.32
CA GLY A 130 -10.31 9.95 8.68
C GLY A 130 -11.21 9.39 7.58
N ARG A 131 -10.98 9.80 6.31
CA ARG A 131 -11.71 9.30 5.15
C ARG A 131 -11.51 7.79 4.95
N LEU A 132 -10.28 7.29 5.06
CA LEU A 132 -9.97 5.86 4.97
C LEU A 132 -10.68 5.08 6.08
N ARG A 133 -10.61 5.56 7.32
CA ARG A 133 -11.27 4.91 8.47
C ARG A 133 -12.77 4.80 8.24
N ALA A 134 -13.43 5.84 7.74
CA ALA A 134 -14.85 5.81 7.40
C ALA A 134 -15.17 4.75 6.32
N ILE A 135 -14.34 4.64 5.28
CA ILE A 135 -14.49 3.61 4.23
C ILE A 135 -14.36 2.20 4.81
N LEU A 136 -13.38 2.01 5.69
CA LEU A 136 -13.11 0.72 6.35
C LEU A 136 -14.04 0.42 7.53
N GLN A 137 -14.92 1.34 7.94
CA GLN A 137 -15.92 1.11 8.98
C GLN A 137 -17.33 0.89 8.41
N ASN A 138 -17.64 1.48 7.24
CA ASN A 138 -18.93 1.31 6.59
C ASN A 138 -19.07 -0.09 5.96
N GLN A 139 -19.42 -1.07 6.79
CA GLN A 139 -20.27 -2.17 6.33
C GLN A 139 -21.70 -1.64 6.28
N GLY A 140 -22.38 -1.81 5.14
CA GLY A 140 -23.76 -1.39 4.99
C GLY A 140 -24.64 -1.97 6.11
N ASN A 141 -25.49 -1.11 6.68
CA ASN A 141 -26.83 -1.54 7.10
C ASN A 141 -27.61 -2.02 5.87
#